data_AF-A0A377A3P4-F1
#
_entry.id   AF-A0A377A3P4-F1
#
_cell.length_a   1.000
_cell.length_b   1.000
_cell.length_c   1.000
_cell.angle_alpha   90.00
_cell.angle_beta   90.00
_cell.angle_gamma   90.00
#
_symmetry.space_group_name_H-M   'P 1'
#
loop_
_entity.id
_entity.type
_entity.pdbx_description
1 polymer ?
#
loop_
_entity_poly.entity_id
_entity_poly.type
_entity_poly.pdbx_seq_one_letter_code
_entity_poly.pdbx_strand_id
1 'polypeptide(L)'
;MAPGDKPGEVMRAIEVIGSISCVLLGAYPMVLLLTRWFEKPLMSVGKVLNMNNIAAAGMVATLANNIPMFGMMKQMDTRGKVINCAFAVSAAFALGDHLGFAAANMNAMIFPMIVGKLIGGVTAIGVGDDAGAKRRRDRD
;
A
#
# COMPACT_ATOMS: atom_id res chain seq x y z
N MET A 1 16.05 11.21 19.11
CA MET A 1 15.41 12.17 20.03
C MET A 1 15.83 13.55 19.61
N ALA A 2 14.89 14.34 19.09
CA ALA A 2 15.15 15.74 18.80
C ALA A 2 15.25 16.52 20.13
N PRO A 3 15.89 17.70 20.16
CA PRO A 3 15.87 18.56 21.33
C PRO A 3 14.41 18.88 21.72
N GLY A 4 13.94 18.37 22.87
CA GLY A 4 12.56 18.57 23.34
C GLY A 4 11.73 17.29 23.52
N ASP A 5 12.24 16.10 23.17
CA ASP A 5 11.56 14.83 23.45
C ASP A 5 11.63 14.47 24.96
N LYS A 6 10.85 15.18 25.78
CA LYS A 6 10.62 14.85 27.20
C LYS A 6 9.34 14.02 27.34
N PRO A 7 9.40 12.78 27.85
CA PRO A 7 8.21 11.98 28.11
C PRO A 7 7.29 12.70 29.10
N GLY A 8 6.02 12.97 28.72
CA GLY A 8 5.00 13.58 29.59
C GLY A 8 4.41 14.91 29.12
N GLU A 9 4.95 15.56 28.09
CA GLU A 9 4.37 16.80 27.55
C GLU A 9 3.24 16.51 26.54
N VAL A 10 1.98 16.64 27.01
CA VAL A 10 0.76 16.38 26.22
C VAL A 10 0.71 17.19 24.91
N MET A 11 1.24 18.43 24.92
CA MET A 11 1.24 19.30 23.75
C MET A 11 2.16 18.83 22.62
N ARG A 12 3.32 18.23 22.94
CA ARG A 12 4.22 17.66 21.92
C ARG A 12 3.60 16.46 21.22
N ALA A 13 2.91 15.60 21.98
CA ALA A 13 2.19 14.47 21.42
C ALA A 13 1.07 14.93 20.45
N ILE A 14 0.32 15.97 20.82
CA ILE A 14 -0.70 16.57 19.94
C ILE A 14 -0.08 17.17 18.68
N GLU A 15 1.06 17.87 18.78
CA GLU A 15 1.76 18.45 17.63
C GLU A 15 2.21 17.36 16.64
N VAL A 16 2.79 16.27 17.15
CA VAL A 16 3.23 15.12 16.34
C VAL A 16 2.03 14.45 15.67
N ILE A 17 0.97 14.14 16.42
CA ILE A 17 -0.25 13.53 15.88
C ILE A 17 -0.93 14.46 14.86
N GLY A 18 -0.95 15.77 15.12
CA GLY A 18 -1.50 16.78 14.22
C GLY A 18 -0.75 16.82 12.89
N SER A 19 0.59 16.79 12.93
CA SER A 19 1.42 16.74 11.71
C SER A 19 1.16 15.47 10.88
N ILE A 20 1.07 14.30 11.52
CA ILE A 20 0.73 13.03 10.85
C ILE A 20 -0.66 13.11 10.24
N SER A 21 -1.63 13.67 10.97
CA SER A 21 -3.02 13.81 10.51
C SER A 21 -3.13 14.68 9.27
N CYS A 22 -2.39 15.80 9.21
CA CYS A 22 -2.32 16.65 8.02
C CYS A 22 -1.76 15.92 6.80
N VAL A 23 -0.76 15.05 6.98
CA VAL A 23 -0.20 14.23 5.88
C VAL A 23 -1.19 13.15 5.45
N LEU A 24 -1.84 12.47 6.39
CA LEU A 24 -2.82 11.41 6.10
C LEU A 24 -4.10 11.93 5.42
N LEU A 25 -4.51 13.17 5.69
CA LEU A 25 -5.61 13.83 4.98
C LEU A 25 -5.39 13.84 3.45
N GLY A 26 -4.13 13.88 2.99
CA GLY A 26 -3.77 13.83 1.58
C GLY A 26 -3.82 12.43 0.95
N ALA A 27 -3.87 11.36 1.74
CA ALA A 27 -3.76 9.99 1.23
C ALA A 27 -4.94 9.59 0.33
N TYR A 28 -6.18 9.89 0.72
CA TYR A 28 -7.37 9.56 -0.07
C TYR A 28 -7.47 10.37 -1.38
N PRO A 29 -7.26 11.70 -1.40
CA PRO A 29 -7.14 12.47 -2.63
C PRO A 29 -6.02 11.95 -3.54
N MET A 30 -4.86 11.59 -2.98
CA MET A 30 -3.74 11.06 -3.76
C MET A 30 -4.12 9.73 -4.43
N VAL A 31 -4.83 8.84 -3.72
CA VAL A 31 -5.32 7.59 -4.30
C VAL A 31 -6.34 7.87 -5.42
N LEU A 32 -7.25 8.81 -5.24
CA LEU A 32 -8.19 9.22 -6.30
C LEU A 32 -7.48 9.78 -7.54
N LEU A 33 -6.40 10.53 -7.36
CA LEU A 33 -5.60 11.05 -8.48
C LEU A 33 -4.78 9.94 -9.15
N LEU A 34 -4.20 9.03 -8.37
CA LEU A 34 -3.49 7.86 -8.89
C LEU A 34 -4.41 6.97 -9.71
N THR A 35 -5.62 6.68 -9.24
CA THR A 35 -6.59 5.88 -10.02
C THR A 35 -7.00 6.55 -11.32
N ARG A 36 -7.07 7.89 -11.35
CA ARG A 36 -7.37 8.66 -12.56
C ARG A 36 -6.19 8.74 -13.53
N TRP A 37 -4.99 9.04 -13.06
CA TRP A 37 -3.81 9.20 -13.92
C TRP A 37 -3.27 7.86 -14.44
N PHE A 38 -3.29 6.83 -13.59
CA PHE A 38 -2.81 5.50 -13.94
C PHE A 38 -3.95 4.58 -14.38
N GLU A 39 -5.12 5.10 -14.77
CA GLU A 39 -6.27 4.29 -15.19
C GLU A 39 -5.90 3.30 -16.31
N LYS A 40 -5.18 3.75 -17.35
CA LYS A 40 -4.74 2.91 -18.46
C LYS A 40 -3.81 1.76 -18.03
N PRO A 41 -2.69 2.00 -17.31
CA PRO A 41 -1.84 0.91 -16.83
C PRO A 41 -2.54 0.03 -15.77
N LEU A 42 -3.37 0.58 -14.88
CA LEU A 42 -4.20 -0.19 -13.95
C LEU A 42 -5.14 -1.15 -14.68
N MET A 43 -5.80 -0.68 -15.74
CA MET A 43 -6.69 -1.53 -16.54
C MET A 43 -5.92 -2.65 -17.26
N SER A 44 -4.68 -2.40 -17.68
CA SER A 44 -3.84 -3.43 -18.28
C SER A 44 -3.42 -4.49 -17.24
N VAL A 45 -3.00 -4.06 -16.06
CA VAL A 45 -2.64 -4.96 -14.95
C VAL A 45 -3.87 -5.74 -14.46
N GLY A 46 -5.02 -5.08 -14.36
CA GLY A 46 -6.28 -5.70 -13.98
C GLY A 46 -6.76 -6.77 -14.97
N LYS A 47 -6.57 -6.54 -16.27
CA LYS A 47 -6.85 -7.54 -17.31
C LYS A 47 -5.96 -8.77 -17.23
N VAL A 48 -4.66 -8.58 -17.00
CA VAL A 48 -3.69 -9.69 -16.89
C VAL A 48 -3.97 -10.54 -15.64
N LEU A 49 -4.30 -9.89 -14.52
CA LEU A 49 -4.55 -10.55 -13.24
C LEU A 49 -6.03 -10.90 -12.99
N ASN A 50 -6.90 -10.68 -13.97
CA ASN A 50 -8.34 -10.94 -13.90
C ASN A 50 -9.02 -10.31 -12.66
N MET A 51 -8.67 -9.06 -12.34
CA MET A 51 -9.16 -8.30 -11.19
C MET A 51 -9.84 -7.00 -11.63
N ASN A 52 -10.70 -6.44 -10.78
CA ASN A 52 -11.38 -5.18 -11.09
C ASN A 52 -10.45 -3.95 -10.96
N ASN A 53 -10.84 -2.83 -11.57
CA ASN A 53 -10.04 -1.59 -11.56
C ASN A 53 -9.78 -1.06 -10.14
N ILE A 54 -10.71 -1.31 -9.21
CA ILE A 54 -10.61 -0.91 -7.80
C ILE A 54 -9.54 -1.75 -7.06
N ALA A 55 -9.40 -3.03 -7.40
CA ALA A 55 -8.35 -3.89 -6.86
C ALA A 55 -6.98 -3.49 -7.39
N ALA A 56 -6.87 -3.19 -8.69
CA ALA A 56 -5.63 -2.68 -9.27
C ALA A 56 -5.21 -1.33 -8.63
N ALA A 57 -6.18 -0.45 -8.38
CA ALA A 57 -5.98 0.77 -7.59
C ALA A 57 -5.54 0.50 -6.16
N GLY A 58 -6.13 -0.51 -5.52
CA GLY A 58 -5.72 -0.96 -4.19
C GLY A 58 -4.26 -1.40 -4.13
N MET A 59 -3.72 -2.02 -5.19
CA MET A 59 -2.31 -2.41 -5.22
C MET A 59 -1.40 -1.18 -5.25
N VAL A 60 -1.75 -0.15 -6.02
CA VAL A 60 -1.00 1.11 -6.04
C VAL A 60 -1.13 1.86 -4.71
N ALA A 61 -2.33 1.88 -4.14
CA ALA A 61 -2.55 2.48 -2.82
C ALA A 61 -1.70 1.80 -1.74
N THR A 62 -1.62 0.47 -1.75
CA THR A 62 -0.84 -0.37 -0.83
C THR A 62 0.66 -0.01 -0.81
N LEU A 63 1.24 0.33 -1.97
CA LEU A 63 2.65 0.76 -2.05
C LEU A 63 2.93 2.02 -1.23
N ALA A 64 1.95 2.92 -1.11
CA ALA A 64 2.04 4.10 -0.27
C ALA A 64 1.60 3.78 1.18
N ASN A 65 0.40 3.23 1.35
CA ASN A 65 -0.19 2.91 2.65
C ASN A 65 -1.35 1.90 2.55
N ASN A 66 -1.53 1.05 3.57
CA ASN A 66 -2.66 0.12 3.63
C ASN A 66 -4.02 0.74 3.99
N ILE A 67 -4.05 1.92 4.63
CA ILE A 67 -5.29 2.58 5.08
C ILE A 67 -6.25 2.84 3.92
N PRO A 68 -5.85 3.50 2.81
CA PRO A 68 -6.77 3.71 1.69
C PRO A 68 -7.19 2.41 1.01
N MET A 69 -6.27 1.43 0.91
CA MET A 69 -6.58 0.11 0.34
C MET A 69 -7.70 -0.59 1.13
N PHE A 70 -7.64 -0.55 2.47
CA PHE A 70 -8.69 -1.10 3.32
C PHE A 70 -10.03 -0.37 3.17
N GLY A 71 -10.01 0.94 2.93
CA GLY A 71 -11.22 1.71 2.59
C GLY A 71 -11.89 1.20 1.30
N MET A 72 -11.09 0.81 0.30
CA MET A 72 -11.57 0.36 -1.01
C MET A 72 -11.84 -1.16 -1.09
N MET A 73 -11.35 -1.95 -0.14
CA MET A 73 -11.49 -3.41 -0.07
C MET A 73 -12.93 -3.91 -0.16
N LYS A 74 -13.91 -3.14 0.32
CA LYS A 74 -15.33 -3.51 0.24
C LYS A 74 -15.82 -3.63 -1.21
N GLN A 75 -15.24 -2.84 -2.12
CA GLN A 75 -15.64 -2.72 -3.53
C GLN A 75 -14.76 -3.57 -4.47
N MET A 76 -13.78 -4.29 -3.93
CA MET A 76 -12.93 -5.21 -4.71
C MET A 76 -13.65 -6.55 -4.98
N ASP A 77 -13.31 -7.18 -6.09
CA ASP A 77 -13.74 -8.55 -6.39
C ASP A 77 -13.02 -9.56 -5.47
N THR A 78 -13.54 -10.78 -5.35
CA THR A 78 -12.99 -11.80 -4.43
C THR A 78 -11.51 -12.10 -4.73
N ARG A 79 -11.14 -12.20 -6.01
CA ARG A 79 -9.75 -12.49 -6.42
C ARG A 79 -8.86 -11.28 -6.10
N GLY A 80 -9.31 -10.09 -6.48
CA GLY A 80 -8.67 -8.82 -6.16
C GLY A 80 -8.41 -8.61 -4.67
N LYS A 81 -9.33 -9.01 -3.78
CA LYS A 81 -9.11 -8.96 -2.31
C LYS A 81 -7.97 -9.86 -1.87
N VAL A 82 -7.93 -11.11 -2.35
CA VAL A 82 -6.88 -12.08 -1.97
C VAL A 82 -5.51 -11.60 -2.46
N ILE A 83 -5.44 -11.14 -3.71
CA ILE A 83 -4.18 -10.64 -4.30
C ILE A 83 -3.72 -9.36 -3.59
N ASN A 84 -4.61 -8.40 -3.32
CA ASN A 84 -4.24 -7.17 -2.59
C ASN A 84 -3.75 -7.48 -1.17
N CYS A 85 -4.43 -8.36 -0.45
CA CYS A 85 -3.99 -8.75 0.89
C CYS A 85 -2.62 -9.44 0.86
N ALA A 86 -2.39 -10.36 -0.09
CA ALA A 86 -1.08 -11.00 -0.25
C ALA A 86 0.01 -9.98 -0.61
N PHE A 87 -0.27 -9.09 -1.55
CA PHE A 87 0.65 -8.02 -1.95
C PHE A 87 0.96 -7.05 -0.80
N ALA A 88 -0.03 -6.71 0.02
CA ALA A 88 0.13 -5.82 1.15
C ALA A 88 1.05 -6.37 2.25
N VAL A 89 1.14 -7.69 2.42
CA VAL A 89 2.07 -8.28 3.39
C VAL A 89 3.52 -8.01 3.00
N SER A 90 3.85 -8.09 1.70
CA SER A 90 5.24 -8.02 1.23
C SER A 90 5.67 -6.65 0.73
N ALA A 91 4.78 -5.91 0.04
CA ALA A 91 5.12 -4.67 -0.63
C ALA A 91 4.57 -3.40 0.04
N ALA A 92 3.76 -3.52 1.10
CA ALA A 92 3.19 -2.32 1.71
C ALA A 92 4.26 -1.34 2.20
N PHE A 93 3.92 -0.05 2.07
CA PHE A 93 4.74 1.08 2.52
C PHE A 93 6.11 1.19 1.85
N ALA A 94 6.35 0.50 0.73
CA ALA A 94 7.61 0.57 0.00
C ALA A 94 7.95 1.99 -0.47
N LEU A 95 6.93 2.80 -0.80
CA LEU A 95 7.08 4.18 -1.25
C LEU A 95 6.58 5.22 -0.22
N GLY A 96 6.10 4.77 0.93
CA GLY A 96 5.58 5.61 2.00
C GLY A 96 6.45 5.51 3.25
N ASP A 97 5.88 4.98 4.32
CA ASP A 97 6.45 5.05 5.66
C ASP A 97 7.87 4.48 5.76
N HIS A 98 8.15 3.34 5.11
CA HIS A 98 9.49 2.74 5.18
C HIS A 98 10.51 3.53 4.37
N LEU A 99 10.10 4.10 3.23
CA LEU A 99 10.95 5.00 2.45
C LEU A 99 11.25 6.27 3.23
N GLY A 100 10.23 6.88 3.84
CA GLY A 100 10.40 8.06 4.69
C GLY A 100 11.35 7.81 5.86
N PHE A 101 11.21 6.67 6.53
CA PHE A 101 12.10 6.28 7.63
C PHE A 101 13.55 6.02 7.14
N ALA A 102 13.71 5.25 6.06
CA ALA A 102 15.03 4.96 5.50
C ALA A 102 15.72 6.24 4.99
N ALA A 103 14.97 7.17 4.40
CA ALA A 103 15.49 8.46 3.92
C ALA A 103 15.84 9.44 5.04
N ALA A 104 15.26 9.28 6.23
CA ALA A 104 15.60 10.09 7.39
C ALA A 104 16.81 9.53 8.16
N ASN A 105 16.95 8.22 8.25
CA ASN A 105 17.92 7.57 9.15
C ASN A 105 19.08 6.85 8.45
N MET A 106 18.86 6.23 7.28
CA MET A 106 19.85 5.38 6.61
C MET A 106 19.65 5.36 5.08
N ASN A 107 20.03 6.44 4.40
CA ASN A 107 19.78 6.62 2.96
C ASN A 107 20.39 5.50 2.09
N ALA A 108 21.51 4.92 2.52
CA ALA A 108 22.15 3.79 1.82
C ALA A 108 21.24 2.54 1.74
N MET A 109 20.27 2.41 2.66
CA MET A 109 19.34 1.28 2.69
C MET A 109 18.05 1.49 1.87
N ILE A 110 17.84 2.68 1.28
CA ILE A 110 16.64 2.98 0.48
C ILE A 110 16.51 1.99 -0.69
N PHE A 111 17.57 1.86 -1.49
CA PHE A 111 17.59 1.00 -2.66
C PHE A 111 17.34 -0.48 -2.31
N PRO A 112 18.08 -1.11 -1.39
CA PRO A 112 17.85 -2.52 -1.05
C PRO A 112 16.47 -2.75 -0.41
N MET A 113 15.92 -1.78 0.34
CA MET A 113 14.58 -1.88 0.92
C MET A 113 13.50 -1.90 -0.17
N ILE A 114 13.55 -0.96 -1.13
CA ILE A 114 12.59 -0.90 -2.23
C ILE A 114 12.66 -2.18 -3.06
N VAL A 115 13.88 -2.60 -3.44
CA VAL A 115 14.08 -3.80 -4.26
C VAL A 115 13.55 -5.04 -3.54
N GLY A 116 13.90 -5.23 -2.26
CA GLY A 116 13.44 -6.37 -1.47
C GLY A 116 11.91 -6.43 -1.35
N LYS A 117 11.27 -5.28 -1.06
CA LYS A 117 9.80 -5.20 -0.96
C LYS A 117 9.10 -5.42 -2.29
N LEU A 118 9.62 -4.86 -3.38
CA LEU A 118 9.03 -5.05 -4.70
C LEU A 118 9.15 -6.49 -5.17
N ILE A 119 10.32 -7.13 -4.99
CA ILE A 119 10.51 -8.55 -5.32
C ILE A 119 9.56 -9.41 -4.48
N GLY A 120 9.50 -9.18 -3.16
CA GLY A 120 8.55 -9.86 -2.28
C GLY A 120 7.10 -9.67 -2.72
N GLY A 121 6.72 -8.44 -3.07
CA GLY A 121 5.41 -8.10 -3.61
C GLY A 121 5.05 -8.88 -4.87
N VAL A 122 5.94 -8.91 -5.86
CA VAL A 122 5.72 -9.65 -7.10
C VAL A 122 5.56 -11.15 -6.84
N THR A 123 6.38 -11.72 -5.96
CA THR A 123 6.23 -13.14 -5.55
C THR A 123 4.90 -13.39 -4.83
N ALA A 124 4.45 -12.46 -4.00
CA ALA A 124 3.19 -12.57 -3.28
C ALA A 124 1.97 -12.44 -4.21
N ILE A 125 2.06 -11.65 -5.29
CA ILE A 125 1.03 -11.63 -6.34
C ILE A 125 0.92 -13.00 -6.99
N GLY A 126 2.03 -13.65 -7.33
CA GLY A 126 2.01 -14.99 -7.93
C GLY A 126 1.32 -16.04 -7.05
N VAL A 127 1.66 -16.06 -5.75
CA VAL A 127 1.02 -16.97 -4.77
C VAL A 127 -0.44 -16.60 -4.53
N GLY A 128 -0.75 -15.30 -4.41
CA GLY A 128 -2.10 -14.81 -4.21
C GLY A 128 -3.03 -15.07 -5.39
N ASP A 129 -2.48 -15.05 -6.61
CA ASP A 129 -3.21 -15.34 -7.84
C ASP A 129 -3.61 -16.83 -7.93
N ASP A 130 -2.69 -17.74 -7.60
CA ASP A 130 -2.96 -19.18 -7.52
C ASP A 130 -3.99 -19.50 -6.43
N ALA A 131 -3.84 -18.92 -5.23
CA ALA A 131 -4.80 -19.05 -4.14
C ALA A 131 -6.19 -18.49 -4.51
N GLY A 132 -6.22 -17.35 -5.22
CA GLY A 132 -7.44 -16.73 -5.72
C GLY A 132 -8.14 -17.58 -6.78
N ALA A 133 -7.38 -18.19 -7.70
CA ALA A 133 -7.89 -19.09 -8.73
C ALA A 133 -8.48 -20.37 -8.13
N LYS A 134 -7.78 -20.98 -7.16
CA LYS A 134 -8.23 -22.18 -6.45
C LYS A 134 -9.55 -21.95 -5.70
N ARG A 135 -9.68 -20.80 -5.05
CA ARG A 135 -10.90 -20.42 -4.30
C ARG A 135 -12.11 -20.12 -5.20
N ARG A 136 -11.89 -19.84 -6.49
CA ARG A 136 -12.96 -19.75 -7.50
C ARG A 136 -13.39 -21.15 -7.94
N ARG A 137 -12.42 -22.06 -8.14
CA ARG A 137 -12.65 -23.45 -8.56
C ARG A 137 -13.38 -24.30 -7.51
N ASP A 138 -13.17 -24.02 -6.22
CA ASP A 138 -13.86 -24.73 -5.12
C ASP A 138 -15.29 -24.20 -4.86
N ARG A 139 -15.74 -23.17 -5.58
CA ARG A 139 -17.07 -22.56 -5.43
C ARG A 139 -18.02 -22.80 -6.61
N ASP A 140 -17.52 -23.40 -7.69
CA ASP A 140 -18.26 -23.84 -8.88
C ASP A 140 -18.48 -25.36 -8.79
#